data_AF-A0A7C7VW79-F1
#
_entry.id   AF-A0A7C7VW79-F1
#
_cell.length_a   1.000
_cell.length_b   1.000
_cell.length_c   1.000
_cell.angle_alpha   90.00
_cell.angle_beta   90.00
_cell.angle_gamma   90.00
#
_symmetry.space_group_name_H-M   'P 1'
#
loop_
_entity.id
_entity.type
_entity.pdbx_description
1 polymer ?
#
loop_
_entity_poly.entity_id
_entity_poly.type
_entity_poly.pdbx_seq_one_letter_code
_entity_poly.pdbx_strand_id
1 'polypeptide(L)' 'AMATKIYADAYNSDPKFYAFMRSMEAYKKSLKTDTTLLMSESSDFLEFLNKSK' A
#
# COMPACT_ATOMS: atom_id res chain seq x y z
N ALA A 1 5.87 -18.97 -15.24
CA ALA A 1 5.50 -18.00 -16.29
C ALA A 1 4.04 -17.53 -16.19
N MET A 2 3.05 -18.44 -16.08
CA MET A 2 1.62 -18.06 -16.06
C MET A 2 1.21 -17.20 -14.85
N ALA A 3 1.70 -17.51 -13.64
CA ALA A 3 1.44 -16.69 -12.45
C ALA A 3 1.96 -15.25 -12.61
N THR A 4 3.21 -15.08 -13.05
CA THR A 4 3.81 -13.75 -13.32
C THR A 4 2.96 -12.93 -14.30
N LYS A 5 2.40 -13.57 -15.33
CA LYS A 5 1.51 -12.91 -16.30
C LYS A 5 0.18 -12.51 -15.67
N ILE A 6 -0.46 -13.38 -14.89
CA ILE A 6 -1.71 -13.06 -14.17
C ILE A 6 -1.51 -11.89 -13.20
N TYR A 7 -0.40 -11.87 -12.45
CA TYR A 7 -0.06 -10.73 -11.60
C TYR A 7 0.17 -9.46 -12.43
N ALA A 8 0.93 -9.55 -13.53
CA ALA A 8 1.17 -8.40 -14.40
C ALA A 8 -0.11 -7.83 -15.02
N ASP A 9 -1.03 -8.69 -15.47
CA ASP A 9 -2.32 -8.29 -16.05
C ASP A 9 -3.26 -7.70 -14.97
N ALA A 10 -3.30 -8.31 -13.77
CA ALA A 10 -4.09 -7.81 -12.65
C ALA A 10 -3.58 -6.46 -12.11
N TYR A 11 -2.26 -6.29 -12.04
CA TYR A 11 -1.64 -5.02 -11.61
C TYR A 11 -1.73 -3.92 -12.67
N ASN A 12 -1.76 -4.27 -13.97
CA ASN A 12 -2.00 -3.30 -15.06
C ASN A 12 -3.47 -2.93 -15.23
N SER A 13 -4.41 -3.76 -14.77
CA SER A 13 -5.85 -3.51 -14.94
C SER A 13 -6.33 -2.31 -14.12
N ASP A 14 -5.77 -2.07 -12.93
CA ASP A 14 -6.10 -0.88 -12.13
C ASP A 14 -4.88 -0.40 -11.30
N PRO A 15 -4.26 0.73 -11.67
CA PRO A 15 -3.14 1.31 -10.93
C PRO A 15 -3.46 1.66 -9.47
N LYS A 16 -4.72 2.00 -9.15
CA LYS A 16 -5.15 2.32 -7.77
C LYS A 16 -5.25 1.06 -6.92
N PHE A 17 -5.65 -0.07 -7.50
CA PHE A 17 -5.66 -1.35 -6.80
C PHE A 17 -4.24 -1.80 -6.43
N TYR A 18 -3.29 -1.66 -7.36
CA TYR A 18 -1.88 -1.93 -7.06
C TYR A 18 -1.35 -1.02 -5.95
N ALA A 19 -1.59 0.29 -6.05
CA ALA A 19 -1.18 1.27 -5.06
C ALA A 19 -1.76 0.93 -3.68
N PHE A 20 -3.05 0.60 -3.60
CA PHE A 20 -3.69 0.15 -2.36
C PHE A 20 -3.01 -1.10 -1.78
N MET A 21 -2.84 -2.15 -2.58
CA MET A 21 -2.25 -3.41 -2.12
C MET A 21 -0.81 -3.21 -1.63
N ARG A 22 0.01 -2.44 -2.36
CA ARG A 22 1.37 -2.09 -1.94
C ARG A 22 1.40 -1.28 -0.65
N SER A 23 0.49 -0.33 -0.49
CA SER A 23 0.36 0.46 0.75
C SER A 23 -0.01 -0.43 1.94
N MET A 24 -0.97 -1.35 1.79
CA MET A 24 -1.32 -2.30 2.86
C MET A 24 -0.15 -3.19 3.27
N GLU A 25 0.62 -3.69 2.30
CA GLU A 25 1.84 -4.45 2.60
C GLU A 25 2.90 -3.62 3.31
N ALA A 26 3.05 -2.34 2.94
CA ALA A 26 3.97 -1.43 3.60
C ALA A 26 3.54 -1.18 5.06
N TYR A 27 2.26 -0.98 5.31
CA TYR A 27 1.72 -0.83 6.67
C TYR A 27 2.00 -2.07 7.51
N LYS A 28 1.75 -3.28 6.97
CA LYS A 28 2.01 -4.53 7.68
C LYS A 28 3.48 -4.71 8.05
N LYS A 29 4.41 -4.23 7.21
CA LYS A 29 5.85 -4.33 7.47
C LYS A 29 6.34 -3.27 8.44
N SER A 30 5.81 -2.05 8.34
CA SER A 30 6.30 -0.88 9.07
C SER A 30 5.55 -0.61 10.38
N LEU A 31 4.27 -0.96 10.49
CA LEU A 31 3.44 -0.74 11.68
C LEU A 31 3.40 -2.01 12.53
N LYS A 32 4.54 -2.36 13.13
CA LYS A 32 4.61 -3.46 14.11
C LYS A 32 4.32 -2.94 15.51
N THR A 33 4.05 -3.84 16.45
CA THR A 33 3.92 -3.52 17.88
C THR A 33 5.14 -2.71 18.34
N ASP A 34 4.92 -1.67 19.13
CA ASP A 34 5.98 -0.76 19.64
C ASP A 34 6.73 0.06 18.56
N THR A 35 6.11 0.34 17.41
CA THR A 35 6.72 1.24 16.40
C THR A 35 6.27 2.68 16.55
N THR A 36 7.22 3.59 16.75
CA THR A 36 7.00 5.04 16.64
C THR A 36 7.23 5.49 15.20
N LEU A 37 6.18 5.98 14.56
CA LEU A 37 6.22 6.44 13.17
C LEU A 37 6.55 7.93 13.12
N LEU A 38 7.67 8.30 12.52
CA LEU A 38 8.03 9.71 12.28
C LEU A 38 7.69 10.06 10.83
N MET A 39 6.73 10.97 10.64
CA MET A 39 6.24 11.37 9.33
C MET A 39 6.16 12.89 9.22
N SER A 40 6.38 13.41 8.00
CA SER A 40 6.08 14.80 7.70
C SER A 40 4.56 15.00 7.59
N GLU A 41 4.07 16.21 7.89
CA GLU A 41 2.64 16.52 7.77
C GLU A 41 2.10 16.38 6.34
N SER A 42 2.98 16.47 5.34
CA SER A 42 2.67 16.29 3.93
C SER A 42 2.77 14.85 3.44
N SER A 43 2.89 13.87 4.34
CA SER A 43 3.16 12.50 3.92
C SER A 43 1.89 11.78 3.47
N ASP A 44 1.89 11.33 2.22
CA ASP A 44 0.84 10.49 1.65
C ASP A 44 0.90 9.03 2.13
N PHE A 45 1.85 8.70 3.02
CA PHE A 45 2.06 7.31 3.44
C PHE A 45 0.80 6.71 4.04
N LEU A 46 0.00 7.47 4.80
CA LEU A 46 -1.26 6.97 5.37
C LEU A 46 -2.51 7.39 4.58
N GLU A 47 -2.38 7.79 3.30
CA GLU A 47 -3.51 8.28 2.49
C GLU A 47 -4.72 7.33 2.52
N PHE A 48 -4.45 6.02 2.45
CA PHE A 48 -5.50 4.99 2.48
C PHE A 48 -6.10 4.73 3.87
N LEU A 49 -5.44 5.11 4.98
CA LEU A 49 -6.01 5.02 6.33
C LEU A 49 -6.74 6.30 6.73
N ASN A 50 -6.27 7.45 6.24
CA ASN A 50 -6.84 8.77 6.54
C ASN A 50 -8.17 9.04 5.82
N LYS A 51 -8.55 8.20 4.86
CA LYS A 51 -9.80 8.35 4.07
C LYS A 51 -11.06 7.79 4.72
N SER A 52 -11.02 7.34 5.98
CA SER A 52 -12.24 7.06 6.75
C SER A 52 -12.90 8.36 7.20
N LYS A 53 -13.77 8.90 6.36
CA LYS A 53 -14.89 9.75 6.79
C LYS A 53 -16.16 8.92 6.86
#